data_AF-A0A3D8RAS2-F1
#
_entry.id   AF-A0A3D8RAS2-F1
#
_cell.length_a   1.000
_cell.length_b   1.000
_cell.length_c   1.000
_cell.angle_alpha   90.00
_cell.angle_beta   90.00
_cell.angle_gamma   90.00
#
_symmetry.space_group_name_H-M   'P 1'
#
loop_
_entity.id
_entity.type
_entity.pdbx_description
1 polymer ?
#
loop_
_entity_poly.entity_id
_entity_poly.type
_entity_poly.pdbx_seq_one_letter_code
_entity_poly.pdbx_strand_id
1 'polypeptide(L)'
;MASKLFFDPLVLLRVAPLITSTASLMFAADEHFFLTKFLAPEDREKSNAILPGWFSRMFHSGVIIVIGLNTLTTGTSIANLVFKSESLASTGRQFYTAGLAFGLAHYLFVPIIAYPIRDIVEDRSHGESTKDLKKWIDINLLRTLTVDLSCWASFFAAVLTTLHV
;
A
#
# COMPACT_ATOMS: atom_id res chain seq x y z
N MET A 1 -12.49 -19.81 33.93
CA MET A 1 -12.27 -18.38 33.62
C MET A 1 -10.77 -18.10 33.69
N ALA A 2 -10.04 -18.26 32.57
CA ALA A 2 -8.65 -17.87 32.38
C ALA A 2 -8.23 -18.23 30.94
N SER A 3 -8.39 -17.32 29.97
CA SER A 3 -7.70 -17.39 28.66
C SER A 3 -7.88 -16.12 27.80
N LYS A 4 -8.81 -15.22 28.13
CA LYS A 4 -9.04 -13.97 27.39
C LYS A 4 -7.94 -12.91 27.52
N LEU A 5 -6.85 -13.18 28.25
CA LEU A 5 -5.83 -12.17 28.56
C LEU A 5 -4.70 -12.05 27.53
N PHE A 6 -4.60 -12.94 26.52
CA PHE A 6 -3.46 -12.91 25.61
C PHE A 6 -3.79 -12.86 24.11
N PHE A 7 -4.98 -13.25 23.65
CA PHE A 7 -5.34 -13.16 22.23
C PHE A 7 -6.85 -13.37 22.01
N ASP A 8 -7.55 -12.37 21.46
CA ASP A 8 -8.89 -12.56 20.90
C ASP A 8 -8.78 -12.66 19.37
N PRO A 9 -8.97 -13.85 18.77
CA PRO A 9 -8.80 -14.04 17.33
C PRO A 9 -9.82 -13.23 16.52
N LEU A 10 -10.99 -12.92 17.07
CA LEU A 10 -11.96 -12.07 16.41
C LEU A 10 -11.49 -10.62 16.41
N VAL A 11 -10.97 -10.12 17.54
CA VAL A 11 -10.38 -8.78 17.59
C VAL A 11 -9.21 -8.67 16.62
N LEU A 12 -8.32 -9.67 16.57
CA LEU A 12 -7.22 -9.66 15.59
C LEU A 12 -7.76 -9.57 14.16
N LEU A 13 -8.74 -10.40 13.80
CA LEU A 13 -9.35 -10.38 12.47
C LEU A 13 -9.88 -8.98 12.13
N ARG A 14 -10.53 -8.31 13.08
CA ARG A 14 -11.13 -6.98 12.91
C ARG A 14 -10.06 -5.90 12.71
N VAL A 15 -8.96 -5.93 13.45
CA VAL A 15 -7.89 -4.93 13.30
C VAL A 15 -6.91 -5.24 12.16
N ALA A 16 -6.86 -6.48 11.67
CA ALA A 16 -5.88 -6.90 10.67
C ALA A 16 -5.89 -6.05 9.38
N PRO A 17 -7.04 -5.70 8.77
CA PRO A 17 -7.07 -4.79 7.62
C PRO A 17 -6.45 -3.42 7.91
N LEU A 18 -6.68 -2.87 9.11
CA LEU A 18 -6.10 -1.59 9.52
C LEU A 18 -4.57 -1.70 9.68
N ILE A 19 -4.08 -2.75 10.35
CA ILE A 19 -2.64 -2.96 10.55
C ILE A 19 -1.92 -3.11 9.21
N THR A 20 -2.45 -3.95 8.34
CA THR A 20 -1.82 -4.27 7.05
C THR A 20 -1.90 -3.10 6.06
N SER A 21 -3.00 -2.35 6.03
CA SER A 21 -3.09 -1.10 5.25
C SER A 21 -2.20 0.02 5.82
N THR A 22 -2.01 0.09 7.15
CA THR A 22 -1.05 1.02 7.77
C THR A 22 0.38 0.70 7.34
N ALA A 23 0.77 -0.58 7.36
CA ALA A 23 2.08 -1.01 6.88
C ALA A 23 2.28 -0.69 5.39
N SER A 24 1.23 -0.83 4.56
CA SER A 24 1.26 -0.47 3.14
C SER A 24 1.46 1.04 2.94
N LEU A 25 0.74 1.87 3.70
CA LEU A 25 0.93 3.32 3.68
C LEU A 25 2.33 3.74 4.12
N MET A 26 2.86 3.11 5.16
CA MET A 26 4.22 3.41 5.60
C MET A 26 5.24 3.04 4.53
N PHE A 27 5.09 1.87 3.91
CA PHE A 27 5.97 1.48 2.81
C PHE A 27 5.93 2.48 1.65
N ALA A 28 4.75 2.97 1.27
CA ALA A 28 4.61 4.00 0.24
C ALA A 28 5.24 5.34 0.64
N ALA A 29 5.15 5.71 1.91
CA ALA A 29 5.80 6.91 2.45
C ALA A 29 7.32 6.78 2.42
N ASP A 30 7.85 5.61 2.79
CA ASP A 30 9.29 5.29 2.70
C ASP A 30 9.77 5.34 1.25
N GLU A 31 9.05 4.72 0.31
CA GLU A 31 9.35 4.80 -1.12
C GLU A 31 9.44 6.27 -1.57
N HIS A 32 8.48 7.10 -1.20
CA HIS A 32 8.51 8.52 -1.54
C HIS A 32 9.72 9.23 -0.90
N PHE A 33 9.96 9.01 0.38
CA PHE A 33 11.04 9.65 1.12
C PHE A 33 12.44 9.30 0.57
N PHE A 34 12.70 8.02 0.31
CA PHE A 34 14.00 7.57 -0.19
C PHE A 34 14.19 7.89 -1.67
N LEU A 35 13.17 7.66 -2.51
CA LEU A 35 13.32 7.79 -3.96
C LEU A 35 13.42 9.24 -4.41
N THR A 36 12.79 10.17 -3.70
CA THR A 36 12.92 11.61 -4.00
C THR A 36 14.36 12.11 -3.83
N LYS A 37 15.22 11.42 -3.06
CA LYS A 37 16.64 11.79 -2.91
C LYS A 37 17.45 11.59 -4.19
N PHE A 38 17.09 10.62 -5.02
CA PHE A 38 17.71 10.44 -6.35
C PHE A 38 17.38 11.57 -7.34
N LEU A 39 16.45 12.47 -7.00
CA LEU A 39 16.07 13.60 -7.84
C LEU A 39 16.86 14.88 -7.53
N ALA A 40 17.78 14.85 -6.57
CA ALA A 40 18.63 15.98 -6.22
C ALA A 40 19.44 16.45 -7.45
N PRO A 41 19.37 17.73 -7.86
CA PRO A 41 20.08 18.24 -9.03
C PRO A 41 21.59 17.96 -9.01
N GLU A 42 22.21 18.06 -7.84
CA GLU A 42 23.64 17.85 -7.58
C GLU A 42 24.11 16.41 -7.81
N ASP A 43 23.22 15.43 -7.68
CA ASP A 43 23.53 14.00 -7.84
C ASP A 43 22.88 13.41 -9.09
N ARG A 44 22.32 14.23 -9.99
CA ARG A 44 21.55 13.76 -11.15
C ARG A 44 22.33 12.78 -12.03
N GLU A 45 23.58 13.09 -12.36
CA GLU A 45 24.42 12.23 -13.21
C GLU A 45 24.67 10.87 -12.55
N LYS A 46 25.06 10.87 -11.27
CA LYS A 46 25.27 9.64 -10.48
C LYS A 46 23.99 8.84 -10.32
N SER A 47 22.87 9.53 -10.10
CA SER A 47 21.54 8.95 -9.92
C SER A 47 21.09 8.27 -11.21
N ASN A 48 21.22 8.94 -12.36
CA ASN A 48 20.93 8.34 -13.65
C ASN A 48 21.77 7.07 -13.90
N ALA A 49 23.06 7.08 -13.54
CA ALA A 49 23.92 5.91 -13.72
C ALA A 49 23.54 4.72 -12.82
N ILE A 50 23.11 4.95 -11.58
CA ILE A 50 22.83 3.88 -10.61
C ILE A 50 21.39 3.36 -10.66
N LEU A 51 20.44 4.21 -11.06
CA LEU A 51 19.00 3.94 -10.94
C LEU A 51 18.55 2.66 -11.64
N PRO A 52 18.90 2.36 -12.91
CA PRO A 52 18.40 1.16 -13.58
C PRO A 52 18.69 -0.13 -12.80
N GLY A 53 19.93 -0.28 -12.34
CA GLY A 53 20.36 -1.46 -11.58
C GLY A 53 19.81 -1.47 -10.14
N TRP A 54 19.84 -0.34 -9.45
CA TRP A 54 19.36 -0.25 -8.07
C TRP A 54 17.84 -0.41 -7.99
N PHE A 55 17.10 0.29 -8.84
CA PHE A 55 15.64 0.27 -8.87
C PHE A 55 15.11 -1.11 -9.25
N SER A 56 15.74 -1.81 -10.20
CA SER A 56 15.38 -3.19 -10.54
C SER A 56 15.44 -4.12 -9.32
N ARG A 57 16.52 -4.07 -8.52
CA ARG A 57 16.66 -4.91 -7.32
C ARG A 57 15.67 -4.54 -6.22
N MET A 58 15.51 -3.24 -5.98
CA MET A 58 14.57 -2.74 -4.97
C MET A 58 13.14 -3.11 -5.35
N PHE A 59 12.74 -2.88 -6.61
CA PHE A 59 11.37 -3.12 -7.09
C PHE A 59 10.96 -4.58 -6.98
N HIS A 60 11.84 -5.54 -7.32
CA HIS A 60 11.55 -6.96 -7.14
C HIS A 60 11.22 -7.32 -5.68
N SER A 61 11.98 -6.76 -4.73
CA SER A 61 11.75 -6.98 -3.31
C SER A 61 10.48 -6.26 -2.82
N GLY A 62 10.27 -5.02 -3.30
CA GLY A 62 9.10 -4.21 -2.98
C GLY A 62 7.79 -4.85 -3.43
N VAL A 63 7.76 -5.45 -4.63
CA VAL A 63 6.56 -6.15 -5.15
C VAL A 63 6.13 -7.29 -4.23
N ILE A 64 7.07 -8.05 -3.66
CA ILE A 64 6.74 -9.13 -2.72
C ILE A 64 6.06 -8.57 -1.47
N ILE A 65 6.57 -7.45 -0.93
CA ILE A 65 6.01 -6.77 0.23
C ILE A 65 4.61 -6.25 -0.07
N VAL A 66 4.44 -5.54 -1.20
CA VAL A 66 3.17 -4.94 -1.61
C VAL A 66 2.11 -6.01 -1.89
N ILE A 67 2.45 -7.09 -2.59
CA ILE A 67 1.54 -8.22 -2.81
C ILE A 67 1.13 -8.82 -1.46
N GLY A 68 2.09 -9.11 -0.58
CA GLY A 68 1.81 -9.70 0.73
C GLY A 68 0.85 -8.84 1.56
N LEU A 69 1.14 -7.54 1.68
CA LEU A 69 0.31 -6.60 2.44
C LEU A 69 -1.09 -6.44 1.83
N ASN A 70 -1.20 -6.30 0.51
CA ASN A 70 -2.50 -6.15 -0.14
C ASN A 70 -3.31 -7.45 -0.12
N THR A 71 -2.69 -8.62 -0.23
CA THR A 71 -3.35 -9.92 -0.07
C THR A 71 -3.88 -10.08 1.35
N LEU A 72 -3.08 -9.75 2.37
CA LEU A 72 -3.53 -9.81 3.77
C LEU A 72 -4.66 -8.81 4.04
N THR A 73 -4.53 -7.57 3.57
CA THR A 73 -5.57 -6.53 3.71
C THR A 73 -6.87 -7.00 3.07
N THR A 74 -6.82 -7.46 1.82
CA THR A 74 -7.99 -7.92 1.06
C THR A 74 -8.62 -9.15 1.70
N GLY A 75 -7.81 -10.18 2.00
CA GLY A 75 -8.28 -11.44 2.56
C GLY A 75 -8.91 -11.27 3.93
N THR A 76 -8.30 -10.49 4.82
CA THR A 76 -8.86 -10.22 6.16
C THR A 76 -10.09 -9.31 6.09
N SER A 77 -10.17 -8.39 5.13
CA SER A 77 -11.38 -7.58 4.90
C SER A 77 -12.56 -8.42 4.43
N ILE A 78 -12.33 -9.33 3.47
CA ILE A 78 -13.35 -10.29 3.03
C ILE A 78 -13.77 -11.18 4.21
N ALA A 79 -12.82 -11.70 4.98
CA ALA A 79 -13.11 -12.52 6.15
C ALA A 79 -13.97 -11.76 7.18
N ASN A 80 -13.74 -10.47 7.40
CA ASN A 80 -14.58 -9.65 8.26
C ASN A 80 -16.04 -9.51 7.78
N LEU A 81 -16.23 -9.45 6.45
CA LEU A 81 -17.54 -9.29 5.81
C LEU A 81 -18.31 -10.61 5.66
N VAL A 82 -17.61 -11.75 5.67
CA VAL A 82 -18.20 -13.09 5.50
C VAL A 82 -18.37 -13.80 6.83
N PHE A 83 -17.36 -13.78 7.70
CA PHE A 83 -17.38 -14.52 8.97
C PHE A 83 -17.86 -13.64 10.12
N LYS A 84 -18.89 -14.13 10.82
CA LYS A 84 -19.51 -13.44 11.96
C LYS A 84 -19.91 -12.00 11.60
N SER A 85 -20.35 -11.76 10.38
CA SER A 85 -20.69 -10.40 9.92
C SER A 85 -21.95 -9.86 10.58
N GLU A 86 -22.79 -10.72 11.15
CA GLU A 86 -23.91 -10.37 12.02
C GLU A 86 -23.48 -9.68 13.32
N SER A 87 -22.22 -9.85 13.74
CA SER A 87 -21.64 -9.13 14.88
C SER A 87 -21.16 -7.71 14.54
N LEU A 88 -21.16 -7.34 13.26
CA LEU A 88 -20.82 -5.98 12.83
C LEU A 88 -22.05 -5.08 12.90
N ALA A 89 -21.88 -3.90 13.50
CA ALA A 89 -22.81 -2.81 13.27
C ALA A 89 -22.90 -2.49 11.77
N SER A 90 -24.08 -2.10 11.29
CA SER A 90 -24.33 -1.75 9.87
C SER A 90 -23.27 -0.77 9.33
N THR A 91 -22.94 0.24 10.13
CA THR A 91 -21.91 1.25 9.82
C THR A 91 -20.50 0.63 9.70
N GLY A 92 -20.11 -0.25 10.63
CA GLY A 92 -18.82 -0.93 10.57
C GLY A 92 -18.68 -1.79 9.31
N ARG A 93 -19.76 -2.49 8.93
CA ARG A 93 -19.82 -3.25 7.68
C ARG A 93 -19.64 -2.36 6.45
N GLN A 94 -20.29 -1.20 6.39
CA GLN A 94 -20.11 -0.23 5.30
C GLN A 94 -18.66 0.22 5.17
N PHE A 95 -17.99 0.52 6.28
CA PHE A 95 -16.59 0.93 6.27
C PHE A 95 -15.64 -0.19 5.85
N TYR A 96 -15.83 -1.45 6.28
CA TYR A 96 -15.06 -2.59 5.75
C TYR A 96 -15.26 -2.78 4.25
N THR A 97 -16.50 -2.60 3.76
CA THR A 97 -16.80 -2.70 2.32
C THR A 97 -16.13 -1.57 1.53
N ALA A 98 -16.19 -0.32 2.01
CA ALA A 98 -15.51 0.81 1.40
C ALA A 98 -13.99 0.61 1.37
N GLY A 99 -13.40 0.20 2.49
CA GLY A 99 -11.96 -0.11 2.58
C GLY A 99 -11.54 -1.19 1.60
N LEU A 100 -12.31 -2.28 1.50
CA LEU A 100 -12.07 -3.34 0.51
C LEU A 100 -12.14 -2.80 -0.93
N ALA A 101 -13.14 -1.97 -1.24
CA ALA A 101 -13.28 -1.41 -2.58
C ALA A 101 -12.08 -0.52 -2.96
N PHE A 102 -11.63 0.36 -2.07
CA PHE A 102 -10.44 1.18 -2.29
C PHE A 102 -9.15 0.34 -2.34
N GLY A 103 -9.03 -0.67 -1.48
CA GLY A 103 -7.91 -1.62 -1.52
C GLY A 103 -7.81 -2.38 -2.84
N LEU A 104 -8.94 -2.74 -3.45
CA LEU A 104 -8.95 -3.31 -4.80
C LEU A 104 -8.65 -2.26 -5.88
N ALA A 105 -9.10 -1.02 -5.69
CA ALA A 105 -8.82 0.08 -6.62
C ALA A 105 -7.32 0.41 -6.73
N HIS A 106 -6.51 0.05 -5.72
CA HIS A 106 -5.04 0.06 -5.80
C HIS A 106 -4.52 -0.56 -7.11
N TYR A 107 -5.09 -1.71 -7.51
CA TYR A 107 -4.61 -2.45 -8.67
C TYR A 107 -4.92 -1.77 -10.01
N LEU A 108 -5.81 -0.78 -10.05
CA LEU A 108 -6.07 0.02 -11.25
C LEU A 108 -4.85 0.86 -11.67
N PHE A 109 -3.91 1.12 -10.76
CA PHE A 109 -2.68 1.85 -11.04
C PHE A 109 -1.56 0.97 -11.62
N VAL A 110 -1.70 -0.37 -11.57
CA VAL A 110 -0.70 -1.32 -12.11
C VAL A 110 -0.34 -1.04 -13.59
N PRO A 111 -1.30 -0.90 -14.53
CA PRO A 111 -0.96 -0.61 -15.92
C PRO A 111 -0.27 0.75 -16.08
N ILE A 112 -0.61 1.74 -15.24
CA ILE A 112 -0.08 3.10 -15.31
C ILE A 112 1.37 3.13 -14.82
N ILE A 113 1.65 2.45 -13.70
CA ILE A 113 2.98 2.45 -13.06
C ILE A 113 4.00 1.55 -13.80
N ALA A 114 3.51 0.56 -14.56
CA ALA A 114 4.35 -0.37 -15.32
C ALA A 114 5.26 0.34 -16.35
N TYR A 115 4.80 1.43 -16.98
CA TYR A 115 5.60 2.13 -17.99
C TYR A 115 6.83 2.81 -17.39
N PRO A 116 6.73 3.68 -16.36
CA PRO A 116 7.91 4.23 -15.68
C PRO A 116 8.86 3.17 -15.14
N ILE A 117 8.36 2.06 -14.58
CA ILE A 117 9.21 0.97 -14.08
C ILE A 117 10.08 0.42 -15.20
N ARG A 118 9.45 0.06 -16.33
CA ARG A 118 10.15 -0.47 -17.49
C ARG A 118 11.18 0.53 -18.03
N ASP A 119 10.79 1.79 -18.13
CA ASP A 119 11.66 2.83 -18.69
C ASP A 119 12.90 3.07 -17.79
N ILE A 120 12.76 2.97 -16.46
CA ILE A 120 13.88 3.00 -15.51
C ILE A 120 14.74 1.74 -15.63
N VAL A 121 14.14 0.55 -15.53
CA VAL A 121 14.86 -0.73 -15.44
C VAL A 121 15.63 -1.04 -16.72
N GLU A 122 15.05 -0.74 -17.87
CA GLU A 122 15.67 -0.96 -19.19
C GLU A 122 16.47 0.25 -19.68
N ASP A 123 16.58 1.32 -18.88
CA ASP A 123 17.21 2.60 -19.24
C ASP A 123 16.79 3.14 -20.61
N ARG A 124 15.46 3.13 -20.89
CA ARG A 124 14.92 3.54 -22.20
C ARG A 124 15.08 5.02 -22.49
N SER A 125 15.28 5.83 -21.45
CA SER A 125 15.57 7.26 -21.57
C SER A 125 17.08 7.54 -21.69
N HIS A 126 17.91 6.52 -21.88
CA HIS A 126 19.33 6.63 -22.22
C HIS A 126 20.12 7.56 -21.29
N GLY A 127 20.17 7.22 -19.99
CA GLY A 127 20.88 8.03 -19.00
C GLY A 127 20.09 9.22 -18.46
N GLU A 128 18.76 9.24 -18.66
CA GLU A 128 17.84 10.20 -18.05
C GLU A 128 16.83 9.54 -17.08
N SER A 129 17.19 8.41 -16.46
CA SER A 129 16.27 7.60 -15.64
C SER A 129 15.67 8.36 -14.44
N THR A 130 16.27 9.45 -13.96
CA THR A 130 15.67 10.35 -12.95
C THR A 130 14.35 10.98 -13.40
N LYS A 131 14.17 11.24 -14.71
CA LYS A 131 12.89 11.73 -15.26
C LYS A 131 11.80 10.68 -15.13
N ASP A 132 12.13 9.41 -15.40
CA ASP A 132 11.18 8.32 -15.31
C ASP A 132 10.89 7.95 -13.85
N LEU A 133 11.89 8.05 -12.96
CA LEU A 133 11.69 7.96 -11.53
C LEU A 133 10.73 9.04 -11.02
N LYS A 134 10.85 10.29 -11.49
CA LYS A 134 9.91 11.36 -11.12
C LYS A 134 8.47 11.01 -11.53
N LYS A 135 8.27 10.51 -12.76
CA LYS A 135 6.94 10.05 -13.21
C LYS A 135 6.41 8.93 -12.30
N TRP A 136 7.26 7.95 -11.97
CA TRP A 136 6.90 6.87 -11.06
C TRP A 136 6.47 7.40 -9.69
N ILE A 137 7.26 8.31 -9.09
CA ILE A 137 6.97 8.91 -7.78
C ILE A 137 5.63 9.66 -7.80
N ASP A 138 5.35 10.42 -8.86
CA ASP A 138 4.11 11.18 -9.00
C ASP A 138 2.88 10.25 -9.05
N ILE A 139 2.98 9.16 -9.83
CA ILE A 139 1.92 8.15 -9.91
C ILE A 139 1.76 7.43 -8.57
N ASN A 140 2.87 7.04 -7.92
CA ASN A 140 2.86 6.37 -6.61
C ASN A 140 2.20 7.27 -5.56
N LEU A 141 2.56 8.55 -5.51
CA LEU A 141 1.98 9.52 -4.60
C LEU A 141 0.49 9.72 -4.86
N LEU A 142 0.07 9.84 -6.12
CA LEU A 142 -1.34 9.97 -6.49
C LEU A 142 -2.14 8.75 -6.01
N ARG A 143 -1.66 7.53 -6.29
CA ARG A 143 -2.29 6.29 -5.80
C ARG A 143 -2.39 6.32 -4.28
N THR A 144 -1.31 6.66 -3.59
CA THR A 144 -1.28 6.64 -2.13
C THR A 144 -2.23 7.63 -1.50
N LEU A 145 -2.30 8.86 -2.01
CA LEU A 145 -3.21 9.88 -1.48
C LEU A 145 -4.68 9.62 -1.81
N THR A 146 -4.97 8.96 -2.93
CA THR A 146 -6.35 8.76 -3.39
C THR A 146 -6.95 7.44 -2.91
N VAL A 147 -6.30 6.31 -3.20
CA VAL A 147 -6.87 4.98 -2.93
C VAL A 147 -6.30 4.36 -1.66
N ASP A 148 -4.99 4.43 -1.43
CA ASP A 148 -4.39 3.75 -0.26
C ASP A 148 -4.79 4.46 1.06
N LEU A 149 -4.79 5.79 1.06
CA LEU A 149 -5.22 6.58 2.23
C LEU A 149 -6.72 6.43 2.50
N SER A 150 -7.55 6.40 1.46
CA SER A 150 -9.00 6.18 1.60
C SER A 150 -9.32 4.76 2.10
N CYS A 151 -8.58 3.76 1.63
CA CYS A 151 -8.62 2.39 2.12
C CYS A 151 -8.32 2.33 3.61
N TRP A 152 -7.19 2.90 4.04
CA TRP A 152 -6.79 2.97 5.44
C TRP A 152 -7.81 3.72 6.30
N ALA A 153 -8.26 4.90 5.88
CA ALA A 153 -9.22 5.71 6.64
C ALA A 153 -10.55 4.96 6.84
N SER A 154 -10.98 4.19 5.83
CA SER A 154 -12.16 3.34 5.92
C SER A 154 -11.96 2.24 6.97
N PHE A 155 -10.82 1.53 6.97
CA PHE A 155 -10.56 0.51 8.00
C PHE A 155 -10.37 1.10 9.40
N PHE A 156 -9.80 2.30 9.51
CA PHE A 156 -9.71 3.01 10.78
C PHE A 156 -11.11 3.28 11.35
N ALA A 157 -12.01 3.83 10.53
CA ALA A 157 -13.41 4.04 10.93
C ALA A 157 -14.16 2.72 11.22
N ALA A 158 -13.87 1.65 10.46
CA ALA A 158 -14.45 0.33 10.71
C ALA A 158 -14.03 -0.22 12.09
N VAL A 159 -12.77 -0.05 12.46
CA VAL A 159 -12.25 -0.47 13.78
C VAL A 159 -12.91 0.34 14.90
N LEU A 160 -12.96 1.67 14.78
CA LEU A 160 -13.59 2.54 15.80
C LEU A 160 -15.09 2.26 16.02
N THR A 161 -15.79 1.83 14.97
CA THR A 161 -17.22 1.53 15.04
C THR A 161 -17.53 0.09 15.45
N THR A 162 -16.54 -0.81 15.36
CA THR A 162 -16.73 -2.24 15.68
C THR A 162 -16.16 -2.60 17.04
N LEU A 163 -14.99 -2.07 17.37
CA LEU A 163 -14.39 -2.21 18.68
C LEU A 163 -14.84 -0.98 19.46
N HIS A 164 -15.64 -1.17 20.50
CA HIS A 164 -15.96 -0.12 21.46
C HIS A 164 -14.67 0.20 22.23
N VAL A 165 -13.82 1.05 21.64
CA VAL A 165 -12.61 1.61 22.27
C VAL A 165 -12.97 2.91 22.95
#